data_AF-A0A0B4U746-F1
#
_entry.id   AF-A0A0B4U746-F1
#
_cell.length_a   1.000
_cell.length_b   1.000
_cell.length_c   1.000
_cell.angle_alpha   90.00
_cell.angle_beta   90.00
_cell.angle_gamma   90.00
#
_symmetry.space_group_name_H-M   'P 1'
#
loop_
_entity.id
_entity.type
_entity.pdbx_description
1 polymer ?
#
loop_
_entity_poly.entity_id
_entity_poly.type
_entity_poly.pdbx_seq_one_letter_code
_entity_poly.pdbx_strand_id
1 'polypeptide(L)'
;ASSHHWLMAWAGLELNMLAILAMIMKPKHPRTAEAAIKYFLTQAIASIIMLFSSTVNATQTGQWNISQMTNKYACTMLLLALMMKIGSAPIYFWLPEVMQGTTTTTAMIIATWQKIAPITILFMTYNHTPPKIMMAVGIMSTIIGGWGTINQTQLRKLMAYSSIMNLGWTMVIFTISPHTATLNITIYMIMLIPTS
;
A
#
# COMPACT_ATOMS: atom_id res chain seq x y z
N ALA A 1 11.37 11.29 -7.58
CA ALA A 1 12.83 11.05 -7.65
C ALA A 1 13.04 9.61 -8.12
N SER A 2 13.70 9.42 -9.26
CA SER A 2 14.04 8.11 -9.83
C SER A 2 15.24 7.53 -9.07
N SER A 3 14.98 6.89 -7.93
CA SER A 3 16.00 6.14 -7.20
C SER A 3 16.02 4.70 -7.68
N HIS A 4 17.13 4.27 -8.28
CA HIS A 4 17.37 2.86 -8.58
C HIS A 4 17.92 2.07 -7.38
N HIS A 5 18.28 2.75 -6.30
CA HIS A 5 18.86 2.15 -5.10
C HIS A 5 17.79 1.85 -4.04
N TRP A 6 17.77 0.62 -3.51
CA TRP A 6 16.80 0.17 -2.50
C TRP A 6 16.72 1.08 -1.27
N LEU A 7 17.86 1.50 -0.73
CA LEU A 7 17.91 2.33 0.48
C LEU A 7 17.26 3.70 0.27
N MET A 8 17.38 4.28 -0.92
CA MET A 8 16.76 5.57 -1.24
C MET A 8 15.25 5.43 -1.44
N ALA A 9 14.80 4.34 -2.06
CA ALA A 9 13.37 4.04 -2.16
C ALA A 9 12.74 3.81 -0.77
N TRP A 10 13.44 3.10 0.12
CA TRP A 10 13.02 2.92 1.51
C TRP A 10 12.95 4.25 2.27
N ALA A 11 14.00 5.08 2.18
CA ALA A 11 14.02 6.39 2.84
C ALA A 11 12.87 7.29 2.36
N GLY A 12 12.54 7.25 1.06
CA GLY A 12 11.38 7.97 0.52
C GLY A 12 10.05 7.49 1.11
N LEU A 13 9.88 6.19 1.34
CA LEU A 13 8.69 5.63 1.97
C LEU A 13 8.58 5.96 3.46
N GLU A 14 9.71 6.00 4.17
CA GLU A 14 9.77 6.41 5.58
C GLU A 14 9.41 7.88 5.76
N LEU A 15 9.99 8.76 4.92
CA LEU A 15 9.63 10.19 4.91
C LEU A 15 8.15 10.39 4.62
N ASN A 16 7.58 9.60 3.71
CA ASN A 16 6.15 9.64 3.43
C ASN A 16 5.35 9.29 4.70
N MET A 17 5.68 8.16 5.35
CA MET A 17 5.02 7.70 6.58
C MET A 17 5.04 8.76 7.69
N LEU A 18 6.21 9.36 7.95
CA LEU A 18 6.35 10.41 8.98
C LEU A 18 5.52 11.66 8.65
N ALA A 19 5.46 12.04 7.37
CA ALA A 19 4.69 13.21 6.94
C ALA A 19 3.19 13.05 7.18
N ILE A 20 2.58 11.89 6.86
CA ILE A 20 1.14 11.73 7.15
C ILE A 20 0.87 11.38 8.60
N LEU A 21 1.82 10.78 9.33
CA LEU A 21 1.68 10.65 10.77
C LEU A 21 1.48 12.02 11.45
N ALA A 22 2.25 13.03 11.03
CA ALA A 22 2.05 14.41 11.50
C ALA A 22 0.67 14.97 11.12
N MET A 23 0.17 14.66 9.92
CA MET A 23 -1.17 15.08 9.49
C MET A 23 -2.30 14.39 10.27
N ILE A 24 -2.17 13.10 10.58
CA ILE A 24 -3.13 12.32 11.38
C ILE A 24 -3.26 12.90 12.78
N MET A 25 -2.13 13.30 13.39
CA MET A 25 -2.07 13.83 14.75
C MET A 25 -2.48 15.30 14.88
N LYS A 26 -2.78 15.98 13.78
CA LYS A 26 -3.17 17.40 13.79
C LYS A 26 -4.39 17.70 14.70
N PRO A 27 -5.48 16.92 14.67
CA PRO A 27 -6.56 17.07 15.65
C PRO A 27 -6.17 16.37 16.95
N LYS A 28 -6.26 17.08 18.08
CA LYS A 28 -5.96 16.52 19.41
C LYS A 28 -7.19 15.79 19.98
N HIS A 29 -7.42 14.55 19.55
CA HIS A 29 -8.54 13.72 20.02
C HIS A 29 -8.03 12.28 20.31
N PRO A 30 -8.52 11.56 21.33
CA PRO A 30 -8.05 10.20 21.63
C PRO A 30 -8.12 9.25 20.42
N ARG A 31 -9.19 9.38 19.63
CA ARG A 31 -9.38 8.60 18.39
C ARG A 31 -8.31 8.86 17.31
N THR A 32 -7.76 10.06 17.21
CA THR A 32 -6.70 10.36 16.24
C THR A 32 -5.37 9.77 16.69
N ALA A 33 -5.11 9.75 18.01
CA ALA A 33 -3.96 9.09 18.60
C ALA A 33 -3.99 7.57 18.36
N GLU A 34 -5.13 6.91 18.56
CA GLU A 34 -5.29 5.48 18.24
C GLU A 34 -5.03 5.19 16.76
N ALA A 35 -5.56 6.03 15.85
CA ALA A 35 -5.32 5.90 14.43
C ALA A 35 -3.84 6.09 14.06
N ALA A 36 -3.17 7.06 14.67
CA ALA A 36 -1.74 7.30 14.45
C ALA A 36 -0.89 6.11 14.89
N ILE A 37 -1.17 5.54 16.07
CA ILE A 37 -0.43 4.39 16.59
C ILE A 37 -0.62 3.17 15.67
N LYS A 38 -1.86 2.89 15.26
CA LYS A 38 -2.17 1.79 14.34
C LYS A 38 -1.47 1.96 12.99
N TYR A 39 -1.50 3.18 12.44
CA TYR A 39 -0.81 3.50 11.18
C TYR A 39 0.71 3.36 11.32
N PHE A 40 1.30 3.91 12.39
CA PHE A 40 2.73 3.85 12.63
C PHE A 40 3.23 2.41 12.73
N LEU A 41 2.60 1.60 13.59
CA LEU A 41 3.01 0.22 13.82
C LEU A 41 2.96 -0.62 12.55
N THR A 42 1.86 -0.53 11.78
CA THR A 42 1.71 -1.32 10.57
C THR A 42 2.72 -0.90 9.49
N GLN A 43 2.94 0.40 9.34
CA GLN A 43 3.89 0.91 8.35
C GLN A 43 5.35 0.68 8.72
N ALA A 44 5.69 0.72 10.00
CA ALA A 44 7.02 0.42 10.51
C ALA A 44 7.36 -1.07 10.36
N ILE A 45 6.40 -1.97 10.66
CA ILE A 45 6.59 -3.41 10.42
C ILE A 45 6.78 -3.67 8.93
N ALA A 46 5.95 -3.05 8.09
CA ALA A 46 6.07 -3.20 6.64
C ALA A 46 7.42 -2.68 6.11
N SER A 47 7.95 -1.60 6.66
CA SER A 47 9.24 -1.04 6.24
C SER A 47 10.43 -1.88 6.69
N ILE A 48 10.37 -2.47 7.89
CA ILE A 48 11.37 -3.45 8.37
C ILE A 48 11.39 -4.68 7.46
N ILE A 49 10.22 -5.23 7.11
CA ILE A 49 10.14 -6.39 6.20
C ILE A 49 10.70 -6.03 4.81
N MET A 50 10.44 -4.80 4.33
CA MET A 50 11.00 -4.32 3.07
C MET A 50 12.53 -4.24 3.11
N LEU A 51 13.12 -3.67 4.17
CA LEU A 51 14.57 -3.68 4.35
C LEU A 51 15.14 -5.08 4.46
N PHE A 52 14.46 -5.97 5.19
CA PHE A 52 14.88 -7.37 5.30
C PHE A 52 14.87 -8.08 3.94
N SER A 53 13.86 -7.81 3.10
CA SER A 53 13.82 -8.36 1.74
C SER A 53 14.98 -7.86 0.87
N SER A 54 15.37 -6.59 0.99
CA SER A 54 16.46 -6.02 0.20
C SER A 54 17.83 -6.49 0.70
N THR A 55 18.03 -6.66 2.01
CA THR A 55 19.28 -7.22 2.56
C THR A 55 19.46 -8.69 2.18
N VAL A 56 18.39 -9.50 2.19
CA VAL A 56 18.44 -10.89 1.73
C VAL A 56 18.78 -10.97 0.24
N ASN A 57 18.26 -10.05 -0.58
CA ASN A 57 18.61 -9.99 -2.00
C ASN A 57 20.07 -9.52 -2.21
N ALA A 58 20.50 -8.48 -1.48
CA ALA A 58 21.84 -7.91 -1.60
C ALA A 58 22.94 -8.86 -1.10
N THR A 59 22.67 -9.64 -0.05
CA THR A 59 23.63 -10.66 0.45
C THR A 59 23.88 -11.77 -0.57
N GLN A 60 22.92 -12.07 -1.45
CA GLN A 60 23.07 -13.10 -2.49
C GLN A 60 23.63 -12.57 -3.81
N THR A 61 23.24 -11.35 -4.19
CA THR A 61 23.61 -10.76 -5.50
C THR A 61 24.76 -9.77 -5.44
N GLY A 62 25.08 -9.26 -4.24
CA GLY A 62 26.04 -8.17 -4.04
C GLY A 62 25.55 -6.80 -4.53
N GLN A 63 24.29 -6.68 -4.98
CA GLN A 63 23.75 -5.47 -5.60
C GLN A 63 22.55 -4.91 -4.83
N TRP A 64 22.42 -3.60 -4.81
CA TRP A 64 21.33 -2.86 -4.15
C TRP A 64 20.33 -2.25 -5.13
N ASN A 65 20.31 -2.73 -6.37
CA ASN A 65 19.44 -2.24 -7.42
C ASN A 65 18.01 -2.82 -7.31
N ILE A 66 16.99 -1.97 -7.50
CA ILE A 66 15.57 -2.36 -7.40
C ILE A 66 15.16 -3.34 -8.51
N SER A 67 15.72 -3.19 -9.72
CA SER A 67 15.36 -4.01 -10.87
C SER A 67 15.97 -5.41 -10.86
N GLN A 68 16.90 -5.71 -9.96
CA GLN A 68 17.64 -6.97 -9.92
C GLN A 68 17.23 -7.79 -8.70
N MET A 69 15.99 -8.28 -8.72
CA MET A 69 15.45 -9.15 -7.67
C MET A 69 15.48 -10.61 -8.13
N THR A 70 16.48 -11.38 -7.70
CA THR A 70 16.68 -12.76 -8.19
C THR A 70 16.12 -13.80 -7.22
N ASN A 71 16.13 -13.52 -5.92
CA ASN A 71 15.70 -14.46 -4.90
C ASN A 71 14.16 -14.46 -4.74
N LYS A 72 13.54 -15.60 -5.02
CA LYS A 72 12.08 -15.81 -4.86
C LYS A 72 11.59 -15.49 -3.44
N TYR A 73 12.37 -15.83 -2.41
CA TYR A 73 12.01 -15.53 -1.02
C TYR A 73 12.01 -14.01 -0.76
N ALA A 74 13.04 -13.30 -1.23
CA ALA A 74 13.09 -11.84 -1.15
C ALA A 74 11.92 -11.18 -1.89
N CYS A 75 11.58 -11.65 -3.09
CA CYS A 75 10.42 -11.17 -3.84
C CYS A 75 9.09 -11.39 -3.10
N THR A 76 8.92 -12.54 -2.45
CA THR A 76 7.70 -12.82 -1.66
C THR A 76 7.59 -11.93 -0.44
N MET A 77 8.69 -11.70 0.27
CA MET A 77 8.75 -10.80 1.43
C MET A 77 8.50 -9.35 1.03
N LEU A 78 9.07 -8.91 -0.09
CA LEU A 78 8.82 -7.60 -0.67
C LEU A 78 7.33 -7.43 -1.03
N LEU A 79 6.74 -8.43 -1.70
CA LEU A 79 5.33 -8.40 -2.05
C LEU A 79 4.47 -8.25 -0.79
N LEU A 80 4.73 -9.04 0.25
CA LEU A 80 4.03 -8.93 1.54
C LEU A 80 4.20 -7.55 2.20
N ALA A 81 5.41 -7.01 2.21
CA ALA A 81 5.68 -5.67 2.73
C ALA A 81 4.89 -4.59 1.98
N LEU A 82 4.86 -4.66 0.64
CA LEU A 82 4.11 -3.72 -0.19
C LEU A 82 2.60 -3.87 0.02
N MET A 83 2.09 -5.10 0.16
CA MET A 83 0.68 -5.36 0.47
C MET A 83 0.28 -4.74 1.83
N MET A 84 1.12 -4.87 2.85
CA MET A 84 0.92 -4.21 4.14
C MET A 84 0.87 -2.68 4.00
N LYS A 85 1.80 -2.09 3.22
CA LYS A 85 1.87 -0.63 3.03
C LYS A 85 0.63 -0.06 2.33
N ILE A 86 0.12 -0.74 1.29
CA ILE A 86 -1.07 -0.27 0.54
C ILE A 86 -2.40 -0.61 1.22
N GLY A 87 -2.39 -1.54 2.18
CA GLY A 87 -3.56 -2.00 2.92
C GLY A 87 -4.44 -2.99 2.16
N SER A 88 -3.82 -3.89 1.39
CA SER A 88 -4.54 -5.01 0.74
C SER A 88 -4.66 -6.21 1.69
N ALA A 89 -5.54 -7.15 1.35
CA ALA A 89 -5.68 -8.39 2.09
C ALA A 89 -4.36 -9.19 2.10
N PRO A 90 -4.01 -9.90 3.20
CA PRO A 90 -4.79 -10.13 4.41
C PRO A 90 -4.69 -9.01 5.47
N ILE A 91 -3.84 -8.00 5.28
CA ILE A 91 -3.53 -6.98 6.30
C ILE A 91 -4.22 -5.66 5.92
N TYR A 92 -5.54 -5.75 5.77
CA TYR A 92 -6.40 -4.63 5.39
C TYR A 92 -7.01 -3.91 6.61
N PHE A 93 -7.00 -4.56 7.78
CA PHE A 93 -7.73 -4.12 8.99
C PHE A 93 -7.36 -2.71 9.46
N TRP A 94 -6.12 -2.28 9.23
CA TRP A 94 -5.67 -0.95 9.64
C TRP A 94 -6.34 0.18 8.84
N LEU A 95 -6.66 -0.06 7.57
CA LEU A 95 -7.08 0.99 6.65
C LEU A 95 -8.46 1.58 7.01
N PRO A 96 -9.52 0.77 7.26
CA PRO A 96 -10.82 1.29 7.70
C PRO A 96 -10.78 2.00 9.06
N GLU A 97 -9.96 1.52 10.00
CA GLU A 97 -9.87 2.11 11.34
C GLU A 97 -9.14 3.45 11.32
N VAL A 98 -8.02 3.53 10.59
CA VAL A 98 -7.25 4.77 10.43
C VAL A 98 -8.08 5.82 9.71
N MET A 99 -8.74 5.48 8.59
CA MET A 99 -9.57 6.43 7.86
C MET A 99 -10.75 6.95 8.69
N GLN A 100 -11.33 6.14 9.58
CA GLN A 100 -12.41 6.61 10.45
C GLN A 100 -11.92 7.51 11.58
N GLY A 101 -10.68 7.32 12.05
CA GLY A 101 -10.08 8.12 13.12
C GLY A 101 -9.57 9.49 12.65
N THR A 102 -9.44 9.71 11.34
CA THR A 102 -8.86 10.92 10.76
C THR A 102 -9.90 11.84 10.14
N THR A 103 -9.49 13.06 9.76
CA THR A 103 -10.35 13.97 8.98
C THR A 103 -10.61 13.40 7.58
N THR A 104 -11.67 13.85 6.90
CA THR A 104 -11.98 13.43 5.53
C THR A 104 -10.85 13.80 4.56
N THR A 105 -10.26 14.98 4.72
CA THR A 105 -9.11 15.44 3.91
C THR A 105 -7.90 14.54 4.04
N THR A 106 -7.52 14.16 5.25
CA THR A 106 -6.39 13.25 5.50
C THR A 106 -6.70 11.83 5.04
N ALA A 107 -7.94 11.36 5.22
CA ALA A 107 -8.37 10.06 4.70
C ALA A 107 -8.25 9.99 3.16
N MET A 108 -8.58 11.07 2.43
CA MET A 108 -8.39 11.13 0.98
C MET A 108 -6.91 11.11 0.59
N ILE A 109 -6.04 11.83 1.31
CA ILE A 109 -4.58 11.80 1.08
C ILE A 109 -4.03 10.38 1.31
N ILE A 110 -4.53 9.66 2.32
CA ILE A 110 -4.17 8.27 2.58
C ILE A 110 -4.66 7.35 1.45
N ALA A 111 -5.90 7.54 0.98
CA ALA A 111 -6.44 6.74 -0.11
C ALA A 111 -5.74 6.99 -1.45
N THR A 112 -5.11 8.17 -1.61
CA THR A 112 -4.49 8.58 -2.87
C THR A 112 -2.97 8.57 -2.84
N TRP A 113 -2.37 9.57 -2.19
CA TRP A 113 -0.93 9.82 -2.19
C TRP A 113 -0.11 8.64 -1.66
N GLN A 114 -0.61 7.94 -0.62
CA GLN A 114 0.10 6.80 -0.03
C GLN A 114 0.21 5.59 -0.93
N LYS A 115 -0.66 5.46 -1.92
CA LYS A 115 -0.65 4.31 -2.83
C LYS A 115 0.38 4.48 -3.95
N ILE A 116 0.71 5.71 -4.33
CA ILE A 116 1.58 6.01 -5.48
C ILE A 116 2.96 5.34 -5.33
N ALA A 117 3.67 5.59 -4.22
CA ALA A 117 5.04 5.09 -4.05
C ALA A 117 5.15 3.56 -3.94
N PRO A 118 4.30 2.84 -3.20
CA PRO A 118 4.31 1.38 -3.21
C PRO A 118 3.94 0.77 -4.57
N ILE A 119 3.01 1.38 -5.30
CA ILE A 119 2.58 0.93 -6.63
C ILE A 119 3.70 1.10 -7.66
N THR A 120 4.49 2.18 -7.59
CA THR A 120 5.64 2.33 -8.49
C THR A 120 6.72 1.29 -8.22
N ILE A 121 6.95 0.91 -6.97
CA ILE A 121 7.87 -0.19 -6.62
C ILE A 121 7.34 -1.54 -7.14
N LEU A 122 6.03 -1.81 -6.99
CA LEU A 122 5.38 -2.98 -7.60
C LEU A 122 5.57 -2.99 -9.13
N PHE A 123 5.37 -1.85 -9.77
CA PHE A 123 5.58 -1.70 -11.22
C PHE A 123 7.04 -1.93 -11.63
N MET A 124 8.03 -1.50 -10.84
CA MET A 124 9.44 -1.76 -11.13
C MET A 124 9.83 -3.24 -10.93
N THR A 125 9.15 -3.93 -10.02
CA THR A 125 9.49 -5.32 -9.62
C THR A 125 8.55 -6.38 -10.20
N TYR A 126 7.60 -6.00 -11.07
CA TYR A 126 6.52 -6.89 -11.56
C TYR A 126 7.03 -8.18 -12.22
N ASN A 127 8.17 -8.14 -12.91
CA ASN A 127 8.76 -9.31 -13.55
C ASN A 127 9.23 -10.39 -12.57
N HIS A 128 9.51 -10.00 -11.32
CA HIS A 128 10.11 -10.87 -10.31
C HIS A 128 9.12 -11.29 -9.23
N THR A 129 7.92 -10.69 -9.18
CA THR A 129 6.92 -11.02 -8.18
C THR A 129 6.20 -12.33 -8.52
N PRO A 130 5.89 -13.19 -7.52
CA PRO A 130 5.22 -14.45 -7.76
C PRO A 130 3.75 -14.22 -8.18
N PRO A 131 3.35 -14.53 -9.43
CA PRO A 131 2.04 -14.15 -9.97
C PRO A 131 0.89 -14.86 -9.25
N LYS A 132 1.09 -16.11 -8.81
CA LYS A 132 0.08 -16.89 -8.08
C LYS A 132 -0.33 -16.22 -6.76
N ILE A 133 0.64 -15.73 -5.99
CA ILE A 133 0.40 -15.08 -4.70
C ILE A 133 -0.27 -13.73 -4.94
N MET A 134 0.21 -12.97 -5.93
CA MET A 134 -0.36 -11.68 -6.29
C MET A 134 -1.84 -11.79 -6.71
N MET A 135 -2.17 -12.79 -7.53
CA MET A 135 -3.56 -13.06 -7.94
C MET A 135 -4.44 -13.49 -6.77
N ALA A 136 -3.95 -14.39 -5.90
CA ALA A 136 -4.69 -14.84 -4.72
C ALA A 136 -5.01 -13.68 -3.77
N VAL A 137 -4.03 -12.79 -3.52
CA VAL A 137 -4.23 -11.58 -2.74
C VAL A 137 -5.24 -10.64 -3.41
N GLY A 138 -5.12 -10.45 -4.73
CA GLY A 138 -6.05 -9.64 -5.52
C GLY A 138 -7.51 -10.09 -5.33
N ILE A 139 -7.77 -11.38 -5.58
CA ILE A 139 -9.12 -11.98 -5.43
C ILE A 139 -9.61 -11.87 -3.98
N MET A 140 -8.75 -12.16 -2.99
CA MET A 140 -9.15 -12.04 -1.59
C MET A 140 -9.54 -10.60 -1.23
N SER A 141 -8.78 -9.61 -1.70
CA SER A 141 -9.07 -8.21 -1.43
C SER A 141 -10.32 -7.68 -2.14
N THR A 142 -10.66 -8.17 -3.35
CA THR A 142 -11.93 -7.80 -3.99
C THR A 142 -13.12 -8.35 -3.22
N ILE A 143 -13.06 -9.60 -2.75
CA ILE A 143 -14.12 -10.23 -1.93
C ILE A 143 -14.30 -9.47 -0.60
N ILE A 144 -13.21 -9.21 0.12
CA ILE A 144 -13.24 -8.51 1.40
C ILE A 144 -13.71 -7.07 1.24
N GLY A 145 -13.25 -6.37 0.19
CA GLY A 145 -13.71 -5.04 -0.15
C GLY A 145 -15.21 -4.99 -0.44
N GLY A 146 -15.71 -5.95 -1.22
CA GLY A 146 -17.13 -6.05 -1.59
C GLY A 146 -18.05 -6.40 -0.41
N TRP A 147 -17.67 -7.35 0.45
CA TRP A 147 -18.46 -7.65 1.65
C TRP A 147 -18.35 -6.58 2.71
N GLY A 148 -17.19 -5.93 2.83
CA GLY A 148 -16.94 -4.87 3.80
C GLY A 148 -17.75 -3.60 3.56
N THR A 149 -18.13 -3.29 2.31
CA THR A 149 -18.96 -2.11 1.99
C THR A 149 -20.42 -2.26 2.39
N ILE A 150 -20.98 -3.47 2.33
CA ILE A 150 -22.43 -3.72 2.55
C ILE A 150 -22.86 -3.34 3.97
N ASN A 151 -21.99 -3.54 4.96
CA ASN A 151 -22.33 -3.39 6.38
C ASN A 151 -21.78 -2.09 7.02
N GLN A 152 -21.50 -1.05 6.22
CA GLN A 152 -20.95 0.20 6.75
C GLN A 152 -21.77 1.42 6.35
N THR A 153 -22.21 2.19 7.36
CA THR A 153 -22.93 3.46 7.16
C THR A 153 -21.99 4.67 7.10
N GLN A 154 -20.76 4.52 7.59
CA GLN A 154 -19.79 5.61 7.68
C GLN A 154 -19.06 5.80 6.35
N LEU A 155 -19.21 6.99 5.74
CA LEU A 155 -18.59 7.31 4.44
C LEU A 155 -17.08 7.03 4.40
N ARG A 156 -16.35 7.31 5.49
CA ARG A 156 -14.89 7.09 5.56
C ARG A 156 -14.51 5.61 5.51
N LYS A 157 -15.30 4.73 6.15
CA LYS A 157 -15.10 3.27 6.05
C LYS A 157 -15.52 2.75 4.67
N LEU A 158 -16.56 3.33 4.07
CA LEU A 158 -16.97 2.97 2.72
C LEU A 158 -15.88 3.31 1.69
N MET A 159 -15.24 4.48 1.81
CA MET A 159 -14.05 4.85 1.04
C MET A 159 -12.88 3.88 1.28
N ALA A 160 -12.66 3.45 2.53
CA ALA A 160 -11.63 2.47 2.84
C ALA A 160 -11.84 1.15 2.08
N TYR A 161 -13.04 0.59 2.15
CA TYR A 161 -13.36 -0.68 1.48
C TYR A 161 -13.41 -0.56 -0.05
N SER A 162 -13.86 0.57 -0.60
CA SER A 162 -13.74 0.81 -2.05
C SER A 162 -12.28 0.86 -2.49
N SER A 163 -11.37 1.38 -1.66
CA SER A 163 -9.93 1.39 -1.94
C SER A 163 -9.32 -0.01 -1.89
N ILE A 164 -9.77 -0.87 -0.97
CA ILE A 164 -9.33 -2.27 -0.87
C ILE A 164 -9.82 -3.05 -2.10
N MET A 165 -11.07 -2.84 -2.51
CA MET A 165 -11.64 -3.47 -3.70
C MET A 165 -10.91 -3.04 -4.98
N ASN A 166 -10.65 -1.73 -5.15
CA ASN A 166 -9.91 -1.26 -6.31
C ASN A 166 -8.48 -1.81 -6.33
N LEU A 167 -7.80 -1.81 -5.17
CA LEU A 167 -6.48 -2.44 -5.08
C LEU A 167 -6.52 -3.91 -5.49
N GLY A 168 -7.56 -4.66 -5.11
CA GLY A 168 -7.71 -6.05 -5.54
C GLY A 168 -7.76 -6.22 -7.05
N TRP A 169 -8.56 -5.40 -7.73
CA TRP A 169 -8.57 -5.37 -9.21
C TRP A 169 -7.19 -5.04 -9.77
N THR A 170 -6.50 -4.06 -9.20
CA THR A 170 -5.16 -3.66 -9.69
C THR A 170 -4.14 -4.78 -9.52
N MET A 171 -4.16 -5.51 -8.41
CA MET A 171 -3.25 -6.65 -8.17
C MET A 171 -3.51 -7.80 -9.15
N VAL A 172 -4.78 -8.09 -9.47
CA VAL A 172 -5.11 -9.11 -10.49
C VAL A 172 -4.60 -8.66 -11.86
N ILE A 173 -4.89 -7.42 -12.26
CA ILE A 173 -4.50 -6.87 -13.55
C ILE A 173 -2.97 -6.78 -13.70
N PHE A 174 -2.24 -6.48 -12.62
CA PHE A 174 -0.77 -6.45 -12.60
C PHE A 174 -0.13 -7.77 -13.06
N THR A 175 -0.80 -8.92 -12.89
CA THR A 175 -0.29 -10.23 -13.36
C THR A 175 -0.38 -10.38 -14.88
N ILE A 176 -1.28 -9.64 -15.54
CA ILE A 176 -1.56 -9.74 -16.97
C ILE A 176 -0.87 -8.60 -17.71
N SER A 177 -1.14 -7.36 -17.30
CA SER A 177 -0.53 -6.19 -17.92
C SER A 177 -0.34 -5.06 -16.90
N PRO A 178 0.90 -4.68 -16.56
CA PRO A 178 1.16 -3.68 -15.53
C PRO A 178 0.70 -2.26 -15.95
N HIS A 179 0.70 -1.96 -17.25
CA HIS A 179 0.25 -0.67 -17.76
C HIS A 179 -1.25 -0.43 -17.51
N THR A 180 -2.11 -1.43 -17.75
CA THR A 180 -3.55 -1.30 -17.50
C THR A 180 -3.84 -1.23 -15.99
N ALA A 181 -3.04 -1.90 -15.16
CA ALA A 181 -3.14 -1.78 -13.70
C ALA A 181 -2.87 -0.34 -13.24
N THR A 182 -1.80 0.30 -13.75
CA THR A 182 -1.52 1.71 -13.43
C THR A 182 -2.64 2.64 -13.86
N LEU A 183 -3.28 2.36 -15.00
CA LEU A 183 -4.42 3.12 -15.52
C LEU A 183 -5.65 2.97 -14.61
N ASN A 184 -5.92 1.77 -14.09
CA ASN A 184 -7.02 1.57 -13.15
C ASN A 184 -6.82 2.39 -11.85
N ILE A 185 -5.59 2.44 -11.34
CA ILE A 185 -5.26 3.26 -10.16
C ILE A 185 -5.46 4.74 -10.48
N THR A 186 -4.98 5.25 -11.62
CA THR A 186 -5.15 6.67 -11.94
C THR A 186 -6.61 7.06 -12.09
N ILE A 187 -7.46 6.23 -12.72
CA ILE A 187 -8.91 6.48 -12.79
C ILE A 187 -9.52 6.53 -11.38
N TYR A 188 -9.19 5.57 -10.51
CA TYR A 188 -9.69 5.55 -9.15
C TYR A 188 -9.30 6.81 -8.35
N MET A 189 -8.06 7.27 -8.51
CA MET A 189 -7.57 8.48 -7.88
C MET A 189 -8.36 9.71 -8.33
N ILE A 190 -8.68 9.80 -9.63
CA ILE A 190 -9.49 10.89 -10.19
C ILE A 190 -10.92 10.86 -9.62
N MET A 191 -11.54 9.67 -9.54
CA MET A 191 -12.90 9.53 -8.99
C MET A 191 -13.00 9.90 -7.50
N LEU A 192 -11.91 9.76 -6.75
CA LEU A 192 -11.86 10.10 -5.33
C LEU A 192 -11.74 11.60 -5.05
N ILE A 193 -11.28 12.39 -6.02
CA ILE A 193 -11.15 13.83 -5.86
C ILE A 193 -12.57 14.41 -5.80
N PRO A 194 -12.95 15.07 -4.69
CA PRO A 194 -14.27 15.68 -4.61
C PRO A 194 -14.35 16.79 -5.64
N THR A 195 -15.33 16.70 -6.53
CA THR A 195 -15.79 17.87 -7.28
C THR A 195 -16.46 18.80 -6.26
N SER A 196 -15.78 19.93 -5.98
CA SER A 196 -16.29 21.02 -5.15
C SER A 196 -17.63 21.53 -5.65
#